data_AF-A0A9N9GIE4-F1
#
_entry.id   AF-A0A9N9GIE4-F1
#
_cell.length_a   1.000
_cell.length_b   1.000
_cell.length_c   1.000
_cell.angle_alpha   90.00
_cell.angle_beta   90.00
_cell.angle_gamma   90.00
#
_symmetry.space_group_name_H-M   'P 1'
#
loop_
_entity.id
_entity.type
_entity.pdbx_description
1 polymer ?
#
loop_
_entity_poly.entity_id
_entity_poly.type
_entity_poly.pdbx_seq_one_letter_code
_entity_poly.pdbx_strand_id
1 'polypeptide(L)'
;MGIITNINKEKQEIRRAFCIRGGIEDLVIKKHISSFYINGEHANRKQFPIIVAYDLTVHKTLANISLPKCGKKGQAYGDEELRK
;
A
#
# COMPACT_ATOMS: atom_id res chain seq x y z
N MET A 1 -1.19 -10.55 -0.74
CA MET A 1 -1.90 -9.53 0.07
C MET A 1 -2.00 -10.04 1.49
N GLY A 2 -1.65 -9.24 2.49
CA GLY A 2 -1.68 -9.64 3.90
C GLY A 2 -2.84 -9.02 4.66
N ILE A 3 -3.20 -9.60 5.79
CA ILE A 3 -4.25 -9.12 6.69
C ILE A 3 -3.58 -8.62 7.97
N ILE A 4 -4.04 -7.47 8.48
CA ILE A 4 -3.60 -6.95 9.78
C ILE A 4 -4.32 -7.76 10.86
N THR A 5 -3.56 -8.42 11.72
CA THR A 5 -4.08 -9.29 12.79
C THR A 5 -4.15 -8.58 14.14
N ASN A 6 -3.26 -7.61 14.39
CA ASN A 6 -3.27 -6.81 15.61
C ASN A 6 -2.58 -5.44 15.39
N ILE A 7 -3.04 -4.42 16.11
CA ILE A 7 -2.43 -3.08 16.13
C ILE A 7 -2.17 -2.71 17.59
N ASN A 8 -0.89 -2.64 17.97
CA ASN A 8 -0.48 -2.17 19.28
C ASN A 8 -0.02 -0.71 19.21
N LYS A 9 -0.88 0.19 19.70
CA LYS A 9 -0.62 1.64 19.69
C LYS A 9 0.45 2.06 20.70
N GLU A 10 0.59 1.38 21.83
CA GLU A 10 1.59 1.72 22.84
C GLU A 10 3.00 1.42 22.33
N LYS A 11 3.20 0.22 21.79
CA LYS A 11 4.49 -0.24 21.25
C LYS A 11 4.78 0.26 19.83
N GLN A 12 3.81 0.94 19.20
CA GLN A 12 3.90 1.38 17.80
C GLN A 12 4.24 0.23 16.85
N GLU A 13 3.54 -0.89 17.04
CA GLU A 13 3.75 -2.16 16.34
C GLU A 13 2.44 -2.63 15.69
N ILE A 14 2.55 -3.20 14.50
CA ILE A 14 1.43 -3.83 13.79
C ILE A 14 1.82 -5.28 13.51
N ARG A 15 0.95 -6.22 13.81
CA ARG A 15 1.10 -7.60 13.34
C ARG A 15 0.32 -7.80 12.06
N ARG A 16 0.95 -8.47 11.10
CA ARG A 16 0.31 -8.88 9.85
C ARG A 16 0.55 -10.36 9.60
N ALA A 17 -0.45 -11.01 9.03
CA ALA A 17 -0.33 -12.35 8.47
C ALA A 17 -0.40 -12.28 6.94
N PHE A 18 0.42 -13.06 6.24
CA PHE A 18 0.21 -13.33 4.81
C PHE A 18 0.59 -14.76 4.45
N CYS A 19 -0.07 -15.27 3.42
CA CYS A 19 0.20 -16.60 2.91
C CYS A 19 1.49 -16.59 2.08
N ILE A 20 2.37 -17.55 2.37
CA ILE A 20 3.55 -17.90 1.58
C ILE A 20 3.39 -19.31 1.05
N ARG A 21 4.23 -19.70 0.08
CA ARG A 21 4.27 -21.09 -0.37
C ARG A 21 4.77 -21.97 0.80
N GLY A 22 3.85 -22.72 1.41
CA GLY A 22 4.16 -23.61 2.54
C GLY A 22 3.59 -23.18 3.90
N GLY A 23 2.85 -22.07 4.00
CA GLY A 23 2.20 -21.71 5.26
C GLY A 23 1.72 -20.26 5.36
N ILE A 24 1.44 -19.84 6.60
CA ILE A 24 1.10 -18.46 6.96
C ILE A 24 2.26 -17.88 7.74
N GLU A 25 2.77 -16.74 7.30
CA GLU A 25 3.81 -16.00 7.99
C GLU A 25 3.18 -14.86 8.80
N ASP A 26 3.47 -14.79 10.11
CA ASP A 26 3.08 -13.68 11.01
C ASP A 26 4.30 -12.81 11.30
N LEU A 27 4.20 -11.51 11.01
CA LEU A 27 5.31 -10.56 11.10
C LEU A 27 4.89 -9.32 11.89
N VAL A 28 5.80 -8.87 12.75
CA VAL A 28 5.70 -7.59 13.46
C VAL A 28 6.34 -6.50 12.62
N ILE A 29 5.58 -5.45 12.33
CA ILE A 29 6.00 -4.27 11.60
C ILE A 29 6.08 -3.08 12.54
N LYS A 30 7.18 -2.34 12.45
CA LYS A 30 7.41 -1.08 13.15
C LYS A 30 7.38 0.10 12.18
N LYS A 31 7.23 1.31 12.73
CA LYS A 31 7.38 2.54 11.94
C LYS A 31 8.79 2.65 11.38
N HIS A 32 8.88 3.00 10.11
CA HIS A 32 10.12 3.26 9.40
C HIS A 32 10.20 4.75 9.07
N ILE A 33 11.40 5.33 9.13
CA ILE A 33 11.68 6.69 8.66
C ILE A 33 12.26 6.59 7.26
N SER A 34 11.56 7.12 6.28
CA SER A 34 12.05 7.25 4.91
C SER A 34 12.45 8.70 4.69
N SER A 35 13.70 8.91 4.25
CA SER A 35 14.22 10.22 3.83
C SER A 35 14.30 10.28 2.31
N PHE A 36 13.91 11.41 1.73
CA PHE A 36 13.85 11.61 0.28
C PHE A 36 13.90 13.11 -0.03
N TYR A 37 14.09 13.48 -1.29
CA TYR A 37 14.13 14.88 -1.71
C TYR A 37 12.82 15.28 -2.41
N ILE A 38 12.29 16.46 -2.09
CA ILE A 38 11.18 17.10 -2.81
C ILE A 38 11.71 18.43 -3.31
N ASN A 39 11.71 18.65 -4.63
CA ASN A 39 12.24 19.87 -5.26
C ASN A 39 13.69 20.21 -4.86
N GLY A 40 14.53 19.20 -4.62
CA GLY A 40 15.91 19.39 -4.16
C GLY A 40 16.07 19.61 -2.66
N GLU A 41 14.98 19.85 -1.92
CA GLU A 41 14.97 19.99 -0.47
C GLU A 41 14.80 18.65 0.23
N HIS A 42 15.47 18.48 1.37
CA HIS A 42 15.41 17.23 2.13
C HIS A 42 14.08 17.10 2.90
N ALA A 43 13.38 16.00 2.69
CA ALA A 43 12.14 15.64 3.37
C ALA A 43 12.27 14.28 4.06
N ASN A 44 11.46 14.06 5.10
CA ASN A 44 11.34 12.75 5.72
C ASN A 44 9.89 12.40 6.06
N ARG A 45 9.61 11.10 6.17
CA ARG A 45 8.31 10.58 6.58
C ARG A 45 8.49 9.40 7.52
N LYS A 46 7.88 9.47 8.70
CA LYS A 46 7.79 8.36 9.65
C LYS A 46 6.42 7.69 9.56
N GLN A 47 6.36 6.48 9.02
CA GLN A 47 5.11 5.73 8.85
C GLN A 47 5.32 4.24 8.95
N PHE A 48 4.24 3.47 9.15
CA PHE A 48 4.31 2.04 8.92
C PHE A 48 4.51 1.76 7.43
N PRO A 49 5.40 0.83 7.03
CA PRO A 49 5.62 0.44 5.63
C PRO A 49 4.48 -0.45 5.12
N ILE A 50 3.24 0.03 5.22
CA ILE A 50 2.02 -0.64 4.76
C ILE A 50 1.17 0.34 3.95
N ILE A 51 0.44 -0.19 2.97
CA ILE A 51 -0.54 0.56 2.19
C ILE A 51 -1.86 -0.20 2.16
N VAL A 52 -2.98 0.52 2.20
CA VAL A 52 -4.28 -0.08 1.87
C VAL A 52 -4.25 -0.39 0.39
N ALA A 53 -4.58 -1.63 0.04
CA ALA A 53 -4.52 -2.13 -1.32
C ALA A 53 -5.86 -2.75 -1.77
N TYR A 54 -6.97 -2.28 -1.19
CA TYR A 54 -8.33 -2.60 -1.65
C TYR A 54 -8.66 -1.89 -2.97
N ASP A 55 -8.18 -0.65 -3.13
CA ASP A 55 -8.29 0.11 -4.36
C ASP A 55 -6.89 0.29 -4.96
N LEU A 56 -6.61 -0.49 -6.00
CA LEU A 56 -5.34 -0.47 -6.71
C LEU A 56 -5.55 0.21 -8.05
N THR A 57 -4.74 1.24 -8.30
CA THR A 57 -4.63 1.86 -9.61
C THR A 57 -4.17 0.83 -10.66
N VAL A 58 -4.55 1.03 -11.92
CA VAL A 58 -4.22 0.12 -13.03
C VAL A 58 -2.70 -0.16 -13.09
N HIS A 59 -1.86 0.86 -12.95
CA HIS A 59 -0.40 0.68 -12.94
C HIS A 59 0.14 -0.19 -11.78
N LYS A 60 -0.63 -0.41 -10.71
CA LYS A 60 -0.28 -1.30 -9.60
C LYS A 60 -0.83 -2.73 -9.76
N THR A 61 -1.83 -2.93 -10.62
CA THR A 61 -2.40 -4.26 -10.92
C THR A 61 -1.77 -4.90 -12.15
N LEU A 62 -1.21 -4.11 -13.07
CA LEU A 62 -0.62 -4.55 -14.34
C LEU A 62 0.61 -5.46 -14.20
N ALA A 63 1.29 -5.44 -13.05
CA ALA A 63 2.59 -6.09 -12.88
C ALA A 63 2.54 -7.52 -12.28
N ASN A 64 1.51 -8.31 -12.56
CA ASN A 64 1.32 -9.73 -12.12
C ASN A 64 0.45 -9.97 -10.87
N ILE A 65 -0.70 -9.30 -10.75
CA ILE A 65 -1.71 -9.70 -9.75
C ILE A 65 -2.87 -10.38 -10.47
N SER A 66 -3.08 -11.68 -10.21
CA SER A 66 -4.31 -12.38 -10.60
C SER A 66 -5.42 -12.01 -9.64
N LEU A 67 -6.32 -11.13 -10.06
CA LEU A 67 -7.53 -10.78 -9.31
C LEU A 67 -8.71 -11.63 -9.80
N PRO A 68 -9.47 -12.30 -8.93
CA PRO A 68 -10.76 -12.86 -9.31
C PRO A 68 -11.67 -11.72 -9.79
N LYS A 69 -12.59 -12.01 -10.74
CA LYS A 69 -13.45 -11.00 -11.42
C LYS A 69 -13.92 -9.89 -10.47
N CYS A 70 -13.22 -8.77 -10.48
CA CYS A 70 -13.58 -7.54 -9.80
C CYS A 70 -14.51 -6.77 -10.75
N GLY A 71 -15.73 -6.47 -10.32
CA GLY A 71 -16.68 -5.71 -11.11
C GLY A 71 -16.12 -4.34 -11.46
N LYS A 72 -15.88 -4.07 -12.75
CA LYS A 72 -15.38 -2.78 -13.22
C LYS A 72 -16.37 -1.67 -12.85
N LYS A 73 -16.04 -0.85 -11.86
CA LYS A 73 -16.60 0.50 -11.70
C LYS A 73 -15.44 1.47 -11.49
N GLY A 74 -14.70 1.73 -12.57
CA GLY A 74 -13.76 2.83 -12.64
C GLY A 74 -14.13 3.71 -13.82
N GLN A 75 -14.83 4.81 -13.56
CA GLN A 75 -14.82 5.96 -14.46
C GLN A 75 -13.42 6.56 -14.35
N ALA A 76 -12.67 6.51 -15.44
CA ALA A 76 -11.49 7.34 -15.59
C ALA A 76 -11.98 8.80 -15.62
N TYR A 77 -11.60 9.59 -14.61
CA TYR A 77 -11.60 11.04 -14.76
C TYR A 77 -10.52 11.36 -15.79
N GLY A 78 -10.95 11.66 -17.01
CA GLY A 78 -10.09 12.11 -18.09
C GLY A 78 -9.62 13.53 -17.80
N ASP A 79 -8.31 13.73 -17.95
CA ASP A 79 -7.67 15.03 -18.09
C ASP A 79 -8.18 15.71 -19.37
N GLU A 80 -9.21 16.54 -19.27
CA GLU A 80 -9.62 17.43 -20.36
C GLU A 80 -10.25 18.72 -19.84
N GLU A 81 -9.50 19.51 -19.07
CA GLU A 81 -9.82 20.93 -18.87
C GLU A 81 -8.60 21.73 -18.40
N LEU A 82 -7.63 22.00 -19.30
CA LEU A 82 -6.78 23.19 -19.18
C LEU A 82 -6.09 23.55 -20.51
N ARG A 83 -6.87 23.76 -21.56
CA ARG A 83 -6.47 24.56 -22.73
C ARG A 83 -7.70 25.26 -23.30
N LYS A 84 -8.02 26.42 -22.75
CA LYS A 84 -8.68 27.53 -23.45
C LYS A 84 -7.91 28.79 -23.12
#